data_AF-A0A1Q5XHD2-F1
#
_entry.id   AF-A0A1Q5XHD2-F1
#
_cell.length_a   1.000
_cell.length_b   1.000
_cell.length_c   1.000
_cell.angle_alpha   90.00
_cell.angle_beta   90.00
_cell.angle_gamma   90.00
#
_symmetry.space_group_name_H-M   'P 1'
#
loop_
_entity.id
_entity.type
_entity.pdbx_description
1 polymer ?
#
loop_
_entity_poly.entity_id
_entity_poly.type
_entity_poly.pdbx_seq_one_letter_code
_entity_poly.pdbx_strand_id
1 'polypeptide(L)'
;MLKKNELLLKVFFGSNTSSDIIIGHIQDHKKKLEEALRIFLGLEEWLLKQEPDDPNIKYWLITNDYGKKQFSSLIQWCDDSISLLNKSNVRRARIGFGFYACTILFIETEKSCKYP
;
A
#
# COMPACT_ATOMS: atom_id res chain seq x y z
N MET A 1 -3.83 11.78 -14.55
CA MET A 1 -5.20 11.62 -14.02
C MET A 1 -5.11 10.73 -12.78
N LEU A 2 -5.26 11.32 -11.58
CA LEU A 2 -5.24 10.60 -10.31
C LEU A 2 -6.38 9.57 -10.31
N LYS A 3 -6.07 8.28 -10.17
CA LYS A 3 -7.09 7.23 -10.17
C LYS A 3 -7.78 7.25 -8.80
N LYS A 4 -9.12 7.31 -8.81
CA LYS A 4 -9.93 7.22 -7.60
C LYS A 4 -9.62 5.92 -6.86
N ASN A 5 -9.11 6.01 -5.64
CA ASN A 5 -8.94 4.85 -4.78
C ASN A 5 -10.18 4.70 -3.89
N GLU A 6 -11.04 3.75 -4.23
CA GLU A 6 -12.30 3.50 -3.52
C GLU A 6 -12.09 3.15 -2.04
N LEU A 7 -10.99 2.47 -1.70
CA LEU A 7 -10.67 2.15 -0.30
C LEU A 7 -10.44 3.43 0.50
N LEU A 8 -9.65 4.37 -0.03
CA LEU A 8 -9.35 5.62 0.67
C LEU A 8 -10.63 6.44 0.89
N LEU A 9 -11.58 6.40 -0.04
CA LEU A 9 -12.89 7.04 0.15
C LEU A 9 -13.70 6.35 1.25
N LYS A 10 -13.71 5.01 1.29
CA LYS A 10 -14.36 4.27 2.38
C LYS A 10 -13.76 4.61 3.74
N VAL A 11 -12.43 4.69 3.83
CA VAL A 11 -11.72 5.12 5.06
C VAL A 11 -12.08 6.56 5.43
N PHE A 12 -12.07 7.47 4.46
CA PHE A 12 -12.37 8.89 4.67
C PHE A 12 -13.80 9.11 5.22
N PHE A 13 -14.80 8.41 4.69
CA PHE A 13 -16.17 8.45 5.17
C PHE A 13 -16.46 7.42 6.28
N GLY A 14 -15.42 6.81 6.84
CA GLY A 14 -15.54 5.72 7.80
C GLY A 14 -16.25 6.07 9.10
N SER A 15 -16.38 7.36 9.44
CA SER A 15 -17.19 7.83 10.58
C SER A 15 -18.67 7.46 10.48
N ASN A 16 -19.17 7.20 9.28
CA ASN A 16 -20.57 6.87 9.00
C ASN A 16 -20.82 5.35 9.00
N THR A 17 -19.83 4.54 9.39
CA THR A 17 -19.87 3.07 9.34
C THR A 17 -19.12 2.51 10.56
N SER A 18 -19.33 1.24 10.92
CA SER A 18 -18.54 0.64 12.00
C SER A 18 -17.07 0.54 11.63
N SER A 19 -16.20 0.72 12.62
CA SER A 19 -14.75 0.51 12.48
C SER A 19 -14.41 -0.85 11.90
N ASP A 20 -15.19 -1.87 12.25
CA ASP A 20 -14.88 -3.26 11.93
C ASP A 20 -15.08 -3.54 10.44
N ILE A 21 -16.07 -2.89 9.81
CA ILE A 21 -16.26 -2.94 8.36
C ILE A 21 -15.09 -2.27 7.64
N ILE A 22 -14.63 -1.10 8.12
CA ILE A 22 -13.48 -0.39 7.53
C ILE A 22 -12.20 -1.21 7.70
N ILE A 23 -11.98 -1.81 8.87
CA ILE A 23 -10.85 -2.72 9.13
C ILE A 23 -10.89 -3.89 8.16
N GLY A 24 -12.06 -4.51 7.95
CA GLY A 24 -12.22 -5.60 6.98
C GLY A 24 -11.81 -5.18 5.56
N HIS A 25 -12.23 -4.00 5.09
CA HIS A 25 -11.81 -3.48 3.79
C HIS A 25 -10.29 -3.24 3.69
N ILE A 26 -9.66 -2.73 4.76
CA ILE A 26 -8.20 -2.53 4.80
C ILE A 26 -7.47 -3.89 4.80
N GLN A 27 -7.96 -4.88 5.55
CA GLN A 27 -7.40 -6.23 5.57
C GLN A 27 -7.48 -6.93 4.21
N ASP A 28 -8.63 -6.84 3.53
CA ASP A 28 -8.78 -7.40 2.18
C ASP A 28 -7.86 -6.74 1.17
N HIS A 29 -7.62 -5.43 1.32
CA HIS A 29 -6.63 -4.73 0.50
C HIS A 29 -5.20 -5.17 0.82
N LYS A 30 -4.85 -5.27 2.11
CA LYS A 30 -3.54 -5.74 2.57
C LYS A 30 -3.22 -7.11 1.99
N LYS A 31 -4.15 -8.08 2.03
CA LYS A 31 -3.94 -9.42 1.45
C LYS A 31 -3.54 -9.36 -0.02
N LYS A 32 -4.20 -8.53 -0.82
CA LYS A 32 -3.88 -8.34 -2.25
C LYS A 32 -2.49 -7.74 -2.45
N LEU A 33 -2.09 -6.80 -1.59
CA LEU A 33 -0.74 -6.22 -1.62
C LEU A 33 0.34 -7.25 -1.22
N GLU A 34 0.06 -8.11 -0.24
CA GLU A 34 0.97 -9.18 0.18
C GLU A 34 1.11 -10.28 -0.89
N GLU A 35 0.03 -10.60 -1.60
CA GLU A 35 0.07 -11.48 -2.78
C GLU A 35 0.92 -10.87 -3.90
N ALA A 36 0.75 -9.58 -4.19
CA ALA A 36 1.57 -8.88 -5.16
C ALA A 36 3.05 -8.84 -4.74
N LEU A 37 3.35 -8.51 -3.48
CA LEU A 37 4.71 -8.45 -2.97
C LEU A 37 5.43 -9.80 -3.10
N ARG A 38 4.73 -10.91 -2.88
CA ARG A 38 5.31 -12.27 -3.07
C ARG A 38 5.81 -12.50 -4.50
N ILE A 39 5.14 -11.94 -5.51
CA ILE A 39 5.60 -12.04 -6.90
C ILE A 39 6.94 -11.31 -7.07
N PHE A 40 7.09 -10.11 -6.52
CA PHE A 40 8.34 -9.35 -6.59
C PHE A 40 9.49 -10.00 -5.82
N LEU A 41 9.20 -10.67 -4.70
CA LEU A 41 10.19 -11.45 -3.97
C LEU A 41 10.65 -12.67 -4.78
N GLY A 42 9.72 -13.41 -5.38
CA GLY A 42 10.07 -14.54 -6.26
C GLY A 42 10.84 -14.11 -7.50
N LEU A 43 10.50 -12.96 -8.09
CA LEU A 43 11.24 -12.39 -9.22
C LEU A 43 12.68 -12.01 -8.82
N GLU A 44 12.88 -11.41 -7.66
CA GLU A 44 14.22 -11.10 -7.13
C GLU A 44 15.07 -12.36 -6.97
N GLU A 45 14.52 -13.40 -6.34
CA GLU A 45 15.22 -14.68 -6.17
C GLU A 45 15.60 -15.31 -7.51
N TRP A 46 14.73 -15.20 -8.51
CA TRP A 46 15.00 -15.70 -9.85
C TRP A 46 16.07 -14.87 -10.57
N LEU A 47 16.02 -13.54 -10.46
CA LEU A 47 17.00 -12.61 -11.04
C LEU A 47 18.39 -12.81 -10.45
N LEU A 48 18.49 -13.02 -9.14
CA LEU A 48 19.76 -13.25 -8.44
C LEU A 48 20.42 -14.59 -8.80
N LYS A 49 19.67 -15.53 -9.39
CA LYS A 49 20.17 -16.82 -9.87
C LYS A 49 20.58 -16.79 -11.35
N GLN A 50 20.36 -15.68 -12.05
CA GLN A 50 20.79 -15.53 -13.45
C GLN A 50 22.30 -15.29 -13.55
N GLU A 51 22.84 -15.52 -14.75
CA GLU A 51 24.24 -15.28 -15.06
C GLU A 51 24.64 -13.82 -14.79
N PRO A 52 25.73 -13.55 -14.02
CA PRO A 52 26.11 -12.20 -13.61
C PRO A 52 26.42 -11.23 -14.75
N ASP A 53 26.71 -11.76 -15.94
CA ASP A 53 27.25 -11.00 -17.07
C ASP A 53 26.17 -10.35 -17.94
N ASP A 54 24.87 -10.57 -17.69
CA ASP A 54 23.82 -9.84 -18.39
C ASP A 54 23.72 -8.39 -17.85
N PRO A 55 24.07 -7.36 -18.65
CA PRO A 55 24.03 -5.98 -18.21
C PRO A 55 22.62 -5.48 -17.87
N ASN A 56 21.57 -6.21 -18.24
CA ASN A 56 20.18 -5.84 -17.97
C ASN A 56 19.73 -6.18 -16.53
N ILE A 57 20.37 -7.16 -15.89
CA ILE A 57 19.97 -7.65 -14.55
C ILE A 57 19.89 -6.51 -13.54
N LYS A 58 20.88 -5.59 -13.54
CA LYS A 58 20.87 -4.44 -12.63
C LYS A 58 19.66 -3.53 -12.82
N TYR A 59 19.20 -3.33 -14.05
CA TYR A 59 18.03 -2.50 -14.32
C TYR A 59 16.74 -3.19 -13.90
N TRP A 60 16.64 -4.51 -14.11
CA TRP A 60 15.50 -5.31 -13.65
C TRP A 60 15.43 -5.39 -12.11
N LEU A 61 16.57 -5.48 -11.43
CA LEU A 61 16.61 -5.42 -9.97
C LEU A 61 16.16 -4.05 -9.44
N ILE A 62 16.57 -2.96 -10.11
CA ILE A 62 16.12 -1.60 -9.75
C ILE A 62 14.60 -1.47 -9.88
N THR A 63 14.00 -1.95 -10.98
CA THR A 63 12.54 -1.88 -11.16
C THR A 63 11.79 -2.81 -10.21
N ASN A 64 12.34 -3.99 -9.93
CA ASN A 64 11.78 -4.91 -8.95
C ASN A 64 11.78 -4.32 -7.53
N ASP A 65 12.90 -3.70 -7.11
CA ASP A 65 13.03 -3.05 -5.80
C ASP A 65 12.04 -1.89 -5.63
N TYR A 66 11.82 -1.09 -6.68
CA TYR A 66 10.79 -0.05 -6.68
C TYR A 66 9.39 -0.61 -6.36
N GLY A 67 8.99 -1.70 -7.05
CA GLY A 67 7.74 -2.38 -6.78
C GLY A 67 7.66 -2.90 -5.34
N LYS A 68 8.70 -3.58 -4.86
CA LYS A 68 8.78 -4.07 -3.47
C LYS A 68 8.56 -2.95 -2.45
N LYS A 69 9.22 -1.80 -2.64
CA LYS A 69 9.11 -0.65 -1.75
C LYS A 69 7.70 -0.06 -1.75
N GLN A 70 7.04 0.03 -2.90
CA GLN A 70 5.65 0.47 -2.96
C GLN A 70 4.72 -0.46 -2.17
N PHE A 71 4.75 -1.77 -2.46
CA PHE A 71 3.86 -2.72 -1.79
C PHE A 71 4.13 -2.78 -0.29
N SER A 72 5.40 -2.81 0.12
CA SER A 72 5.78 -2.83 1.54
C SER A 72 5.29 -1.58 2.27
N SER A 73 5.41 -0.40 1.65
CA SER A 73 4.93 0.85 2.25
C SER A 73 3.41 0.87 2.39
N LEU A 74 2.69 0.36 1.40
CA LEU A 74 1.23 0.26 1.45
C LEU A 74 0.75 -0.78 2.47
N ILE A 75 1.44 -1.91 2.61
CA ILE A 75 1.16 -2.91 3.65
C ILE A 75 1.36 -2.30 5.03
N GLN A 76 2.46 -1.57 5.24
CA GLN A 76 2.73 -0.88 6.50
C GLN A 76 1.62 0.14 6.81
N TRP A 77 1.20 0.92 5.81
CA TRP A 77 0.06 1.85 5.97
C TRP A 77 -1.22 1.12 6.39
N CYS A 78 -1.50 -0.06 5.84
CA CYS A 78 -2.65 -0.87 6.26
C CYS A 78 -2.56 -1.25 7.75
N ASP A 79 -1.39 -1.72 8.19
CA ASP A 79 -1.17 -2.12 9.59
C ASP A 79 -1.30 -0.95 10.57
N ASP A 80 -0.68 0.18 10.23
CA ASP A 80 -0.77 1.40 11.03
C ASP A 80 -2.21 1.91 11.12
N SER A 81 -2.96 1.85 10.02
CA SER A 81 -4.36 2.25 9.97
C SER A 81 -5.26 1.35 10.82
N ILE A 82 -5.07 0.03 10.75
CA ILE A 82 -5.82 -0.93 11.59
C ILE A 82 -5.48 -0.72 13.07
N SER A 83 -4.20 -0.50 13.40
CA SER A 83 -3.75 -0.19 14.76
C SER A 83 -4.41 1.08 15.29
N LEU A 84 -4.50 2.13 14.47
CA LEU A 84 -5.18 3.38 14.81
C LEU A 84 -6.68 3.17 15.08
N LEU A 85 -7.37 2.44 14.20
CA LEU A 85 -8.80 2.16 14.35
C LEU A 85 -9.10 1.31 15.60
N ASN A 86 -8.27 0.31 15.90
CA ASN A 86 -8.41 -0.50 17.10
C ASN A 86 -8.15 0.31 18.39
N LYS A 87 -7.13 1.19 18.40
CA LYS A 87 -6.91 2.11 19.54
C LYS A 87 -8.07 3.08 19.73
N SER A 88 -8.72 3.51 18.65
CA SER A 88 -9.90 4.38 18.71
C SER A 88 -11.13 3.69 19.32
N ASN A 89 -11.31 2.38 19.08
CA ASN A 89 -12.39 1.59 19.69
C ASN A 89 -12.24 1.47 21.22
N VAL A 90 -11.00 1.48 21.73
CA VAL A 90 -10.75 1.48 23.18
C VAL A 90 -11.03 2.87 23.81
N ARG A 91 -10.96 3.96 23.04
CA ARG A 91 -11.15 5.34 23.53
C ARG A 91 -12.56 5.90 23.34
N ARG A 92 -13.45 5.21 22.61
CA ARG A 92 -14.83 5.70 22.34
C ARG A 92 -15.76 5.67 23.57
N ALA A 93 -15.23 5.45 24.78
CA ALA A 93 -15.94 5.69 26.03
C ALA A 93 -15.96 7.17 26.47
N ARG A 94 -15.20 8.10 25.88
CA ARG A 94 -15.29 9.53 26.22
C ARG A 94 -14.84 10.48 25.10
N ILE A 95 -15.82 11.22 24.58
CA ILE A 95 -15.81 12.65 24.18
C ILE A 95 -14.90 13.10 23.02
N GLY A 96 -15.51 13.85 22.08
CA GLY A 96 -14.93 15.12 21.60
C GLY A 96 -14.38 15.14 20.17
N PHE A 97 -15.08 15.88 19.31
CA PHE A 97 -14.75 16.26 17.94
C PHE A 97 -13.31 16.77 17.70
N GLY A 98 -12.78 16.48 16.49
CA GLY A 98 -11.90 17.38 15.75
C GLY A 98 -10.49 16.87 15.45
N PHE A 99 -10.17 16.58 14.19
CA PHE A 99 -9.26 17.37 13.33
C PHE A 99 -8.92 16.63 12.01
N TYR A 100 -8.83 17.39 10.93
CA TYR A 100 -8.73 16.98 9.53
C TYR A 100 -7.29 16.73 9.04
N ALA A 101 -7.21 15.86 8.03
CA ALA A 101 -6.40 15.91 6.79
C ALA A 101 -4.87 16.15 6.85
N CYS A 102 -4.10 15.10 6.51
CA CYS A 102 -2.83 15.23 5.77
C CYS A 102 -2.30 13.86 5.27
N THR A 103 -2.82 13.29 4.18
CA THR A 103 -2.18 12.09 3.55
C THR A 103 -2.49 11.90 2.06
N ILE A 104 -2.78 12.97 1.31
CA ILE A 104 -2.85 12.92 -0.15
C ILE A 104 -1.58 13.55 -0.72
N LEU A 105 -0.46 12.84 -0.62
CA LEU A 105 0.81 13.21 -1.26
C LEU A 105 1.69 11.96 -1.39
N PHE A 106 1.17 10.89 -2.00
CA PHE A 106 1.97 9.69 -2.27
C PHE A 106 1.45 8.84 -3.43
N ILE A 107 1.06 9.45 -4.55
CA ILE A 107 0.79 8.70 -5.80
C ILE A 107 1.25 9.52 -7.02
N GLU A 108 2.56 9.67 -7.16
CA GLU A 108 3.30 10.02 -8.39
C GLU A 108 4.52 9.09 -8.34
N THR A 109 4.80 8.20 -9.29
CA THR A 109 4.90 8.40 -10.73
C THR A 109 4.82 7.04 -11.43
N GLU A 110 3.98 6.89 -12.45
CA GLU A 110 4.26 5.99 -13.59
C GLU A 110 3.21 6.21 -14.69
N LYS A 111 3.47 7.18 -15.57
CA LYS A 111 2.99 7.14 -16.94
C LYS A 111 4.06 7.73 -17.86
N SER A 112 4.26 6.99 -18.95
CA SER A 112 5.05 7.34 -20.15
C SER A 112 6.53 7.01 -20.11
N CYS A 113 6.84 5.75 -20.42
CA CYS A 113 7.94 5.45 -21.33
C CYS A 113 7.44 4.44 -22.38
N LYS A 114 6.96 4.98 -23.51
CA LYS A 114 7.13 4.28 -24.79
C LYS A 114 8.64 4.28 -25.06
N TYR A 115 9.25 3.12 -25.25
CA TYR A 115 10.55 3.02 -25.91
C TYR A 115 10.38 2.26 -27.22
N PRO A 116 11.15 2.61 -28.27
CA PRO A 116 11.20 1.91 -29.55
C PRO A 116 11.82 0.51 -29.41
#